data_AF-A0A8T2PPM7-F1
#
_entry.id   AF-A0A8T2PPM7-F1
#
_cell.length_a   1.000
_cell.length_b   1.000
_cell.length_c   1.000
_cell.angle_alpha   90.00
_cell.angle_beta   90.00
_cell.angle_gamma   90.00
#
_symmetry.space_group_name_H-M   'P 1'
#
loop_
_entity.id
_entity.type
_entity.pdbx_description
1 polymer ?
#
loop_
_entity_poly.entity_id
_entity_poly.type
_entity_poly.pdbx_seq_one_letter_code
_entity_poly.pdbx_strand_id
1 'polypeptide(L)'
;MASVLRTVGNRTEGNRTSAVIRGLTGSTTYYITVRAYNTAGTGPVSDPAVSVTKKPPPSQPPLKVMWNALNSKVILNWERVKALDNESEVTGYKVLYKRNKHSRPSVMETNTTSVELSLPINEEYIIQIKPFGEGGVGEGSKPITIHRAAAPNAIGAASKVSTISALSTIALSFTARTSL
;
A
#
# COMPACT_ATOMS: atom_id res chain seq x y z
N MET A 1 24.13 5.99 17.83
CA MET A 1 23.77 5.48 16.48
C MET A 1 24.08 6.59 15.49
N ALA A 2 25.10 6.42 14.65
CA ALA A 2 25.61 7.47 13.76
C ALA A 2 24.65 7.70 12.58
N SER A 3 24.14 8.92 12.40
CA SER A 3 23.47 9.31 11.16
C SER A 3 24.53 9.54 10.09
N VAL A 4 24.63 8.63 9.13
CA VAL A 4 25.42 8.86 7.92
C VAL A 4 24.75 10.01 7.16
N LEU A 5 25.40 11.17 7.11
CA LEU A 5 25.01 12.28 6.22
C LEU A 5 25.22 11.81 4.77
N ARG A 6 24.23 11.12 4.19
CA ARG A 6 24.23 10.81 2.77
C ARG A 6 23.82 12.07 2.01
N THR A 7 24.79 12.74 1.39
CA THR A 7 24.52 13.83 0.45
C THR A 7 23.91 13.24 -0.82
N VAL A 8 22.60 13.39 -1.00
CA VAL A 8 21.94 13.09 -2.28
C VAL A 8 22.06 14.33 -3.16
N GLY A 9 23.07 14.37 -4.04
CA GLY A 9 23.28 15.48 -4.96
C GLY A 9 22.33 15.39 -6.15
N ASN A 10 21.31 16.25 -6.20
CA ASN A 10 20.47 16.43 -7.38
C ASN A 10 20.91 17.69 -8.14
N ARG A 11 21.49 17.52 -9.32
CA ARG A 11 21.79 18.63 -10.23
C ARG A 11 20.59 18.88 -11.13
N THR A 12 20.03 20.09 -11.09
CA THR A 12 18.97 20.49 -12.01
C THR A 12 19.56 20.74 -13.40
N GLU A 13 18.84 20.40 -14.46
CA GLU A 13 19.23 20.75 -15.83
C GLU A 13 18.65 22.10 -16.25
N GLY A 14 19.46 22.91 -16.95
CA GLY A 14 19.05 24.21 -17.47
C GLY A 14 18.73 25.23 -16.36
N ASN A 15 17.78 26.12 -16.63
CA ASN A 15 17.39 27.22 -15.73
C ASN A 15 16.27 26.83 -14.75
N ARG A 16 16.27 25.58 -14.25
CA ARG A 16 15.26 25.12 -13.29
C ARG A 16 15.66 25.51 -11.87
N THR A 17 14.74 26.15 -11.18
CA THR A 17 14.87 26.55 -9.76
C THR A 17 14.16 25.58 -8.80
N SER A 18 13.71 24.42 -9.30
CA SER A 18 13.04 23.39 -8.50
C SER A 18 13.61 21.99 -8.78
N ALA A 19 13.62 21.15 -7.73
CA ALA A 19 14.06 19.77 -7.80
C ALA A 19 13.23 18.91 -6.84
N VAL A 20 13.02 17.63 -7.19
CA VAL A 20 12.36 16.65 -6.32
C VAL A 20 13.41 15.70 -5.78
N ILE A 21 13.57 15.68 -4.45
CA ILE A 21 14.45 14.71 -3.78
C ILE A 21 13.61 13.47 -3.46
N ARG A 22 14.00 12.32 -4.00
CA ARG A 22 13.30 11.03 -3.84
C ARG A 22 14.12 10.08 -2.98
N GLY A 23 13.49 9.03 -2.47
CA GLY A 23 14.16 7.99 -1.70
C GLY A 23 14.59 8.44 -0.29
N LEU A 24 13.95 9.49 0.24
CA LEU A 24 14.15 9.91 1.62
C LEU A 24 13.51 8.91 2.59
N THR A 25 14.18 8.67 3.70
CA THR A 25 13.64 7.89 4.82
C THR A 25 12.55 8.70 5.50
N GLY A 26 11.43 8.05 5.83
CA GLY A 26 10.34 8.70 6.57
C GLY A 26 10.75 9.05 8.00
N SER A 27 10.01 9.96 8.64
CA SER A 27 10.24 10.40 10.02
C SER A 27 11.68 10.85 10.30
N THR A 28 12.33 11.49 9.32
CA THR A 28 13.74 11.87 9.39
C THR A 28 13.90 13.36 9.10
N THR A 29 14.69 14.05 9.92
CA THR A 29 15.06 15.46 9.70
C THR A 29 16.18 15.54 8.68
N TYR A 30 15.96 16.31 7.62
CA TYR A 30 16.92 16.61 6.59
C TYR A 30 17.31 18.08 6.61
N TYR A 31 18.60 18.34 6.41
CA TYR A 31 19.17 19.64 6.17
C TYR A 31 19.49 19.74 4.68
N ILE A 32 18.87 20.69 4.00
CA ILE A 32 18.93 20.85 2.55
C ILE A 32 19.65 22.15 2.25
N THR A 33 20.72 22.08 1.46
CA THR A 33 21.42 23.25 0.95
C THR A 33 21.44 23.23 -0.57
N VAL A 34 21.50 24.41 -1.18
CA VAL A 34 21.58 24.55 -2.63
C VAL A 34 22.84 25.32 -3.02
N ARG A 35 23.37 25.02 -4.22
CA ARG A 35 24.50 25.73 -4.82
C ARG A 35 24.15 26.05 -6.26
N ALA A 36 24.35 27.30 -6.66
CA ALA A 36 24.29 27.68 -8.07
C ALA A 36 25.53 27.13 -8.80
N TYR A 37 25.40 26.85 -10.09
CA TYR A 37 26.55 26.46 -10.91
C TYR A 37 26.46 27.14 -12.29
N ASN A 38 27.60 27.44 -12.90
CA ASN A 38 27.73 27.95 -14.26
C ASN A 38 28.95 27.30 -14.94
N THR A 39 29.36 27.81 -16.11
CA THR A 39 30.54 27.30 -16.85
C THR A 39 31.87 27.52 -16.11
N ALA A 40 31.94 28.49 -15.20
CA ALA A 40 33.11 28.74 -14.37
C ALA A 40 33.19 27.83 -13.13
N GLY A 41 32.09 27.17 -12.75
CA GLY A 41 32.06 26.20 -11.65
C GLY A 41 30.83 26.34 -10.75
N THR A 42 30.95 25.80 -9.53
CA THR A 42 29.89 25.81 -8.51
C THR A 42 30.11 26.95 -7.52
N GLY A 43 29.09 27.77 -7.30
CA GLY A 43 29.10 28.88 -6.37
C GLY A 43 29.05 28.47 -4.89
N PRO A 44 28.91 29.46 -3.98
CA PRO A 44 28.78 29.21 -2.55
C PRO A 44 27.50 28.44 -2.22
N VAL A 45 27.48 27.85 -1.02
CA VAL A 45 26.33 27.15 -0.46
C VAL A 45 25.33 28.13 0.13
N SER A 46 24.03 27.88 -0.07
CA SER A 46 22.98 28.62 0.61
C SER A 46 22.95 28.34 2.11
N ASP A 47 22.19 29.14 2.85
CA ASP A 47 21.76 28.76 4.19
C ASP A 47 20.96 27.43 4.15
N PRO A 48 21.09 26.58 5.18
CA PRO A 48 20.40 25.30 5.22
C PRO A 48 18.90 25.49 5.50
N ALA A 49 18.06 24.88 4.66
CA ALA A 49 16.66 24.67 4.95
C ALA A 49 16.46 23.37 5.73
N VAL A 50 15.63 23.39 6.77
CA VAL A 50 15.30 22.20 7.57
C VAL A 50 13.94 21.66 7.14
N SER A 51 13.86 20.37 6.87
CA SER A 51 12.61 19.70 6.53
C SER A 51 12.52 18.35 7.23
N VAL A 52 11.36 18.03 7.79
CA VAL A 52 11.09 16.74 8.42
C VAL A 52 10.20 15.93 7.50
N THR A 53 10.64 14.74 7.10
CA THR A 53 9.80 13.84 6.32
C THR A 53 8.69 13.25 7.17
N LYS A 54 7.51 13.06 6.56
CA LYS A 54 6.39 12.39 7.23
C LYS A 54 6.77 10.97 7.64
N LYS A 55 6.08 10.43 8.65
CA LYS A 55 6.21 9.00 8.98
C LYS A 55 5.86 8.14 7.75
N PRO A 56 6.54 7.00 7.53
CA PRO A 56 6.20 6.07 6.45
C PRO A 56 4.77 5.52 6.61
N PRO A 57 4.14 5.03 5.54
CA PRO A 57 2.82 4.40 5.63
C PRO A 57 2.91 3.07 6.41
N PRO A 58 1.76 2.54 6.88
CA PRO A 58 1.71 1.27 7.61
C PRO A 58 2.27 0.11 6.78
N SER A 59 3.23 -0.64 7.34
CA SER A 59 3.79 -1.83 6.68
C SER A 59 3.00 -3.11 6.93
N GLN A 60 1.98 -3.07 7.78
CA GLN A 60 1.16 -4.23 8.10
C GLN A 60 -0.05 -4.32 7.16
N PRO A 61 -0.28 -5.49 6.54
CA PRO A 61 -1.45 -5.67 5.69
C PRO A 61 -2.74 -5.82 6.51
N PRO A 62 -3.92 -5.51 5.94
CA PRO A 62 -5.20 -5.85 6.54
C PRO A 62 -5.32 -7.36 6.82
N LEU A 63 -5.76 -7.70 8.03
CA LEU A 63 -5.92 -9.07 8.50
C LEU A 63 -7.40 -9.46 8.61
N LYS A 64 -7.64 -10.77 8.72
CA LYS A 64 -8.98 -11.39 8.82
C LYS A 64 -9.97 -10.80 7.83
N VAL A 65 -9.56 -10.71 6.57
CA VAL A 65 -10.44 -10.20 5.53
C VAL A 65 -11.50 -11.27 5.22
N MET A 66 -12.74 -10.94 5.53
CA MET A 66 -13.93 -11.73 5.27
C MET A 66 -14.75 -11.07 4.18
N TRP A 67 -15.43 -11.88 3.37
CA TRP A 67 -16.32 -11.37 2.35
C TRP A 67 -17.54 -12.24 2.17
N ASN A 68 -18.65 -11.58 1.86
CA ASN A 68 -19.92 -12.21 1.53
C ASN A 68 -20.39 -11.64 0.19
N ALA A 69 -20.70 -12.52 -0.76
CA ALA A 69 -21.27 -12.14 -2.04
C ALA A 69 -22.73 -12.57 -2.11
N LEU A 70 -23.62 -11.60 -2.37
CA LEU A 70 -25.06 -11.81 -2.56
C LEU A 70 -25.51 -11.04 -3.80
N ASN A 71 -26.04 -11.75 -4.80
CA ASN A 71 -26.47 -11.16 -6.08
C ASN A 71 -25.34 -10.35 -6.76
N SER A 72 -25.58 -9.05 -6.99
CA SER A 72 -24.62 -8.09 -7.54
C SER A 72 -23.78 -7.35 -6.49
N LYS A 73 -23.86 -7.76 -5.22
CA LYS A 73 -23.19 -7.08 -4.11
C LYS A 73 -22.13 -7.97 -3.49
N VAL A 74 -20.99 -7.36 -3.17
CA VAL A 74 -19.93 -7.97 -2.39
C VAL A 74 -19.67 -7.09 -1.18
N ILE A 75 -19.88 -7.64 0.01
CA ILE A 75 -19.59 -6.97 1.27
C ILE A 75 -18.25 -7.51 1.78
N LEU A 76 -17.28 -6.62 1.94
CA LEU A 76 -15.96 -6.90 2.48
C LEU A 76 -15.88 -6.37 3.91
N ASN A 77 -15.30 -7.14 4.81
CA ASN A 77 -15.01 -6.74 6.19
C ASN A 77 -13.59 -7.16 6.55
N TRP A 78 -12.87 -6.34 7.30
CA TRP A 78 -11.51 -6.66 7.74
C TRP A 78 -11.23 -6.11 9.13
N GLU A 79 -10.15 -6.56 9.75
CA GLU A 79 -9.68 -5.96 10.99
C GLU A 79 -8.93 -4.65 10.74
N ARG A 80 -9.08 -3.70 11.67
CA ARG A 80 -8.36 -2.43 11.62
C ARG A 80 -6.86 -2.68 11.65
N VAL A 81 -6.15 -2.17 10.65
CA VAL A 81 -4.68 -2.15 10.66
C VAL A 81 -4.22 -1.20 11.76
N LYS A 82 -3.30 -1.67 12.60
CA LYS A 82 -2.65 -0.87 13.63
C LYS A 82 -1.26 -0.52 13.14
N ALA A 83 -1.01 0.78 12.95
CA ALA A 83 0.31 1.30 12.64
C ALA A 83 1.26 1.09 13.83
N LEU A 84 2.54 0.91 13.55
CA LEU A 84 3.59 0.97 14.57
C LEU A 84 3.87 2.43 14.96
N ASP A 85 4.53 2.63 16.10
CA ASP A 85 4.84 3.97 16.63
C ASP A 85 5.64 4.84 15.65
N ASN A 86 6.47 4.20 14.83
CA ASN A 86 7.30 4.84 13.81
C ASN A 86 6.59 5.01 12.44
N GLU A 87 5.32 4.66 12.32
CA GLU A 87 4.52 4.73 11.09
C GLU A 87 3.41 5.77 11.20
N SER A 88 2.89 6.21 10.06
CA SER A 88 1.74 7.11 10.01
C SER A 88 0.47 6.37 10.40
N GLU A 89 -0.39 7.01 11.18
CA GLU A 89 -1.68 6.44 11.54
C GLU A 89 -2.54 6.09 10.31
N VAL A 90 -3.34 5.04 10.44
CA VAL A 90 -4.28 4.61 9.39
C VAL A 90 -5.49 5.53 9.44
N THR A 91 -5.64 6.37 8.41
CA THR A 91 -6.79 7.27 8.26
C THR A 91 -7.89 6.67 7.36
N GLY A 92 -7.56 5.65 6.56
CA GLY A 92 -8.54 4.92 5.78
C GLY A 92 -7.96 3.75 4.99
N TYR A 93 -8.75 3.23 4.07
CA TYR A 93 -8.45 2.09 3.21
C TYR A 93 -8.80 2.39 1.77
N LYS A 94 -7.94 1.95 0.86
CA LYS A 94 -8.21 1.86 -0.58
C LYS A 94 -8.55 0.41 -0.91
N VAL A 95 -9.71 0.19 -1.50
CA VAL A 95 -10.16 -1.11 -2.01
C VAL A 95 -10.00 -1.10 -3.52
N LEU A 96 -8.98 -1.81 -3.98
CA LEU A 96 -8.68 -2.00 -5.39
C LEU A 96 -9.38 -3.26 -5.87
N TYR A 97 -10.18 -3.15 -6.91
CA TYR A 97 -10.86 -4.30 -7.50
C TYR A 97 -10.76 -4.26 -9.01
N LYS A 98 -10.50 -5.43 -9.61
CA LYS A 98 -10.46 -5.60 -11.06
C LYS A 98 -11.07 -6.92 -11.46
N ARG A 99 -11.62 -6.96 -12.66
CA ARG A 99 -11.98 -8.22 -13.33
C ARG A 99 -10.70 -8.96 -13.67
N ASN A 100 -10.65 -10.28 -13.51
CA ASN A 100 -9.42 -11.05 -13.74
C ASN A 100 -8.84 -10.84 -15.16
N LYS A 101 -9.71 -10.67 -16.16
CA LYS A 101 -9.34 -10.43 -17.57
C LYS A 101 -8.95 -8.98 -17.89
N HIS A 102 -9.17 -8.02 -16.98
CA HIS A 102 -8.89 -6.60 -17.21
C HIS A 102 -7.66 -6.13 -16.42
N SER A 103 -6.85 -5.26 -17.02
CA SER A 103 -5.60 -4.80 -16.43
C SER A 103 -5.77 -3.65 -15.43
N ARG A 104 -6.73 -2.75 -15.65
CA ARG A 104 -6.91 -1.53 -14.84
C ARG A 104 -7.84 -1.79 -13.64
N PRO A 105 -7.34 -1.65 -12.40
CA PRO A 105 -8.19 -1.73 -11.22
C PRO A 105 -8.99 -0.45 -11.03
N SER A 106 -10.23 -0.61 -10.60
CA SER A 106 -11.01 0.45 -9.97
C SER A 106 -10.59 0.58 -8.52
N VAL A 107 -10.67 1.80 -7.98
CA VAL A 107 -10.28 2.10 -6.60
C VAL A 107 -11.46 2.77 -5.91
N MET A 108 -11.79 2.27 -4.72
CA MET A 108 -12.74 2.90 -3.81
C MET A 108 -12.04 3.21 -2.49
N GLU A 109 -12.36 4.35 -1.88
CA GLU A 109 -11.80 4.76 -0.59
C GLU A 109 -12.87 4.71 0.50
N THR A 110 -12.47 4.30 1.70
CA THR A 110 -13.33 4.27 2.89
C THR A 110 -12.49 4.56 4.14
N ASN A 111 -13.09 5.18 5.15
CA ASN A 111 -12.48 5.35 6.47
C ASN A 111 -12.91 4.27 7.49
N THR A 112 -13.79 3.36 7.08
CA THR A 112 -14.26 2.23 7.89
C THR A 112 -13.55 0.93 7.49
N THR A 113 -13.75 -0.12 8.28
CA THR A 113 -13.20 -1.46 8.00
C THR A 113 -14.20 -2.36 7.25
N SER A 114 -15.10 -1.75 6.48
CA SER A 114 -16.10 -2.43 5.68
C SER A 114 -16.38 -1.66 4.39
N VAL A 115 -16.69 -2.37 3.31
CA VAL A 115 -17.19 -1.76 2.07
C VAL A 115 -18.19 -2.69 1.38
N GLU A 116 -19.21 -2.10 0.76
CA GLU A 116 -20.09 -2.78 -0.18
C GLU A 116 -19.70 -2.38 -1.61
N LEU A 117 -19.42 -3.37 -2.45
CA LEU A 117 -19.10 -3.20 -3.86
C LEU A 117 -20.23 -3.75 -4.72
N SER A 118 -20.73 -2.92 -5.63
CA SER A 118 -21.66 -3.32 -6.68
C SER A 118 -20.87 -3.85 -7.88
N LEU A 119 -20.68 -5.15 -7.93
CA LEU A 119 -19.97 -5.81 -9.00
C LEU A 119 -21.03 -6.54 -9.90
N PRO A 120 -20.84 -6.79 -11.21
CA PRO A 120 -21.73 -7.65 -12.06
C PRO A 120 -21.49 -9.19 -12.08
N ILE A 121 -22.54 -10.03 -12.04
CA ILE A 121 -22.46 -11.51 -11.83
C ILE A 121 -21.77 -12.20 -13.04
N ASN A 122 -21.32 -13.45 -12.88
CA ASN A 122 -20.64 -14.26 -13.91
C ASN A 122 -19.23 -13.79 -14.30
N GLU A 123 -18.58 -13.07 -13.40
CA GLU A 123 -17.20 -12.64 -13.56
C GLU A 123 -16.38 -12.98 -12.32
N GLU A 124 -15.09 -13.16 -12.54
CA GLU A 124 -14.10 -13.34 -11.49
C GLU A 124 -13.42 -12.00 -11.19
N TYR A 125 -13.44 -11.63 -9.91
CA TYR A 125 -12.85 -10.38 -9.44
C TYR A 125 -11.66 -10.66 -8.55
N ILE A 126 -10.59 -9.90 -8.76
CA ILE A 126 -9.45 -9.82 -7.86
C ILE A 126 -9.57 -8.53 -7.07
N ILE A 127 -9.60 -8.64 -5.74
CA ILE A 127 -9.72 -7.52 -4.83
C ILE A 127 -8.50 -7.46 -3.91
N GLN A 128 -8.00 -6.25 -3.66
CA GLN A 128 -6.93 -5.99 -2.72
C GLN A 128 -7.27 -4.76 -1.88
N ILE A 129 -7.07 -4.86 -0.57
CA ILE A 129 -7.33 -3.77 0.37
C ILE A 129 -5.99 -3.23 0.84
N LYS A 130 -5.79 -1.90 0.79
CA LYS A 130 -4.57 -1.25 1.26
C LYS A 130 -4.91 -0.16 2.27
N PRO A 131 -4.30 -0.12 3.46
CA PRO A 131 -4.45 1.01 4.37
C PRO A 131 -3.76 2.23 3.77
N PHE A 132 -4.20 3.43 4.14
CA PHE A 132 -3.48 4.65 3.83
C PHE A 132 -3.51 5.61 5.03
N GLY A 133 -2.51 6.49 5.04
CA GLY A 133 -2.32 7.52 6.05
C GLY A 133 -1.56 8.71 5.45
N GLU A 134 -1.10 9.61 6.31
CA GLU A 134 -0.31 10.78 5.86
C GLU A 134 1.00 10.41 5.17
N GLY A 135 1.56 9.23 5.49
CA GLY A 135 2.76 8.69 4.87
C GLY A 135 2.53 8.09 3.47
N GLY A 136 1.28 7.97 3.03
CA GLY A 136 0.90 7.38 1.76
C GLY A 136 0.13 6.07 1.90
N VAL A 137 0.22 5.22 0.87
CA VAL A 137 -0.46 3.91 0.83
C VAL A 137 0.45 2.85 1.42
N GLY A 138 -0.08 2.09 2.38
CA GLY A 138 0.62 1.01 3.06
C GLY A 138 0.53 -0.33 2.34
N GLU A 139 1.03 -1.37 3.02
CA GLU A 139 1.06 -2.73 2.50
C GLU A 139 -0.35 -3.32 2.33
N GLY A 140 -0.55 -3.98 1.19
CA GLY A 140 -1.86 -4.51 0.81
C GLY A 140 -2.15 -5.89 1.37
N SER A 141 -3.44 -6.21 1.49
CA SER A 141 -3.90 -7.57 1.74
C SER A 141 -3.38 -8.53 0.66
N LYS A 142 -3.46 -9.83 0.93
CA LYS A 142 -3.37 -10.81 -0.15
C LYS A 142 -4.49 -10.55 -1.17
N PRO A 143 -4.26 -10.79 -2.48
CA PRO A 143 -5.31 -10.74 -3.47
C PRO A 143 -6.43 -11.71 -3.11
N ILE A 144 -7.67 -11.23 -3.15
CA ILE A 144 -8.88 -11.99 -2.86
C ILE A 144 -9.54 -12.26 -4.19
N THR A 145 -9.66 -13.55 -4.55
CA THR A 145 -10.39 -13.97 -5.74
C THR A 145 -11.83 -14.28 -5.36
N ILE A 146 -12.77 -13.57 -5.98
CA ILE A 146 -14.20 -13.81 -5.81
C ILE A 146 -14.74 -14.30 -7.15
N HIS A 147 -15.13 -15.58 -7.19
CA HIS A 147 -15.87 -16.15 -8.30
C HIS A 147 -17.34 -15.84 -8.12
N ARG A 148 -17.92 -15.06 -9.04
CA ARG A 148 -19.35 -14.79 -8.94
C ARG A 148 -20.19 -15.71 -9.80
N ALA A 149 -20.58 -16.84 -9.21
CA ALA A 149 -21.61 -17.71 -9.74
C ALA A 149 -23.01 -17.18 -9.36
N ALA A 150 -24.03 -17.55 -10.15
CA ALA A 150 -25.43 -17.21 -9.89
C ALA A 150 -26.06 -17.95 -8.69
N ALA A 151 -25.28 -18.72 -7.93
CA ALA A 151 -25.75 -19.42 -6.73
C ALA A 151 -26.00 -18.42 -5.59
N PRO A 152 -26.93 -18.72 -4.64
CA PRO A 152 -27.46 -17.69 -3.75
C PRO A 152 -26.42 -17.04 -2.82
N ASN A 153 -25.36 -17.74 -2.42
CA ASN A 153 -24.43 -17.24 -1.41
C ASN A 153 -23.01 -17.81 -1.60
N ALA A 154 -22.00 -16.95 -1.70
CA ALA A 154 -20.61 -17.33 -1.57
C ALA A 154 -19.99 -16.56 -0.39
N ILE A 155 -19.40 -17.30 0.56
CA ILE A 155 -18.70 -16.76 1.74
C ILE A 155 -17.26 -17.22 1.67
N GLY A 156 -16.31 -16.30 1.88
CA GLY A 156 -14.90 -16.65 1.91
C GLY A 156 -14.08 -15.81 2.88
N ALA A 157 -12.90 -16.33 3.22
CA ALA A 157 -11.93 -15.67 4.09
C ALA A 157 -10.54 -15.75 3.47
N ALA A 158 -9.81 -14.64 3.44
CA ALA A 158 -8.41 -14.62 3.04
C ALA A 158 -7.52 -14.67 4.28
N SER A 159 -6.90 -15.83 4.53
CA SER A 159 -6.00 -16.04 5.66
C SER A 159 -4.52 -15.96 5.28
N LYS A 160 -3.69 -15.55 6.24
CA LYS A 160 -2.24 -15.37 6.10
C LYS A 160 -1.55 -16.72 5.84
N VAL A 161 -1.10 -16.97 4.60
CA VAL A 161 -0.08 -18.01 4.34
C VAL A 161 1.29 -17.44 4.71
N SER A 162 1.89 -17.96 5.77
CA SER A 162 3.30 -17.72 6.12
C SER A 162 4.12 -18.83 5.48
N THR A 163 4.82 -18.55 4.38
CA THR A 163 5.86 -19.46 3.85
C THR A 163 7.11 -19.28 4.70
N ILE A 164 7.42 -20.27 5.53
CA ILE A 164 8.76 -20.41 6.09
C ILE A 164 9.59 -20.99 4.96
N SER A 165 10.42 -20.17 4.31
CA SER A 165 11.42 -20.68 3.37
C SER A 165 12.57 -21.27 4.19
N ALA A 166 12.45 -22.55 4.55
CA ALA A 166 13.63 -23.38 4.75
C ALA A 166 13.90 -24.08 3.41
N LEU A 167 15.17 -24.11 3.01
CA LEU A 167 15.65 -24.68 1.76
C LEU A 167 14.92 -26.00 1.43
N SER A 168 14.25 -26.03 0.28
CA SER A 168 13.84 -27.24 -0.45
C SER A 168 12.62 -28.04 0.04
N THR A 169 11.50 -27.42 0.44
CA THR A 169 10.14 -27.99 0.21
C THR A 169 9.03 -27.00 0.54
N ILE A 170 8.01 -26.89 -0.33
CA ILE A 170 6.77 -26.16 -0.04
C ILE A 170 5.72 -27.18 0.39
N ALA A 171 5.33 -27.16 1.67
CA ALA A 171 4.14 -27.85 2.14
C ALA A 171 2.96 -26.86 2.17
N LEU A 172 1.92 -27.14 1.40
CA LEU A 172 0.65 -26.40 1.44
C LEU A 172 -0.38 -27.24 2.20
N SER A 173 -0.84 -26.75 3.35
CA SER A 173 -1.98 -27.34 4.07
C SER A 173 -3.24 -26.52 3.80
N PHE A 174 -4.25 -27.15 3.20
CA PHE A 174 -5.60 -26.58 3.08
C PHE A 174 -6.55 -27.34 3.99
N THR A 175 -7.34 -26.62 4.78
CA THR A 175 -8.50 -27.21 5.46
C THR A 175 -9.73 -26.86 4.64
N ALA A 176 -10.16 -27.77 3.78
CA ALA A 176 -11.47 -27.67 3.14
C ALA A 176 -12.53 -27.97 4.20
N ARG A 177 -13.49 -27.06 4.42
CA ARG A 177 -14.76 -27.41 5.06
C ARG A 177 -15.80 -27.55 3.95
N THR A 178 -16.18 -28.79 3.69
CA THR A 178 -17.35 -29.14 2.89
C THR A 178 -18.58 -28.92 3.75
N SER A 179 -19.51 -28.05 3.35
CA SER A 179 -20.87 -28.11 3.89
C SER A 179 -21.63 -29.15 3.08
N LEU A 180 -22.29 -30.07 3.80
CA LEU A 180 -23.41 -30.89 3.30
C LEU A 180 -24.53 -29.99 2.78
#